data_AF-A0A452YXZ0-F1
#
_entry.id   AF-A0A452YXZ0-F1
#
_cell.length_a   1.000
_cell.length_b   1.000
_cell.length_c   1.000
_cell.angle_alpha   90.00
_cell.angle_beta   90.00
_cell.angle_gamma   90.00
#
_symmetry.space_group_name_H-M   'P 1'
#
loop_
_entity.id
_entity.type
_entity.pdbx_description
1 polymer ?
#
loop_
_entity_poly.entity_id
_entity_poly.type
_entity_poly.pdbx_seq_one_letter_code
_entity_poly.pdbx_strand_id
1 'polypeptide(L)'
;WFAEEKARIIQCEGRVHCLDDEPGVHRVWVPHRDAPGLAMSRAFGDYCVKDYGVISAPEVTQRRITARDQFVILATDGVWDVVSNEEAVQIVAATPDREKAANHLVQCAVRAWRRKRRGYAVDDCSAICLFLHHSPPS
;
A
#
# COMPACT_ATOMS: atom_id res chain seq x y z
N TRP A 1 -5.95 -10.13 -4.39
CA TRP A 1 -5.71 -10.00 -5.84
C TRP A 1 -7.03 -9.80 -6.55
N PHE A 2 -7.19 -8.75 -7.35
CA PHE A 2 -8.43 -8.49 -8.09
C PHE A 2 -8.53 -9.40 -9.32
N ALA A 3 -9.72 -9.94 -9.59
CA ALA A 3 -9.93 -10.89 -10.69
C ALA A 3 -9.51 -10.30 -12.05
N GLU A 4 -9.84 -9.03 -12.27
CA GLU A 4 -9.52 -8.30 -13.50
C GLU A 4 -8.00 -8.11 -13.71
N GLU A 5 -7.26 -7.83 -12.64
CA GLU A 5 -5.80 -7.71 -12.70
C GLU A 5 -5.15 -9.03 -13.11
N LYS A 6 -5.63 -10.16 -12.56
CA LYS A 6 -5.13 -11.49 -12.94
C LYS A 6 -5.42 -11.79 -14.39
N ALA A 7 -6.66 -11.53 -14.81
CA ALA A 7 -7.13 -11.83 -16.15
C ALA A 7 -6.29 -11.11 -17.20
N ARG A 8 -6.02 -9.80 -16.99
CA ARG A 8 -5.17 -9.02 -17.89
C ARG A 8 -3.76 -9.61 -18.02
N ILE A 9 -3.12 -9.95 -16.89
CA ILE A 9 -1.76 -10.51 -16.90
C ILE A 9 -1.71 -11.83 -17.67
N ILE A 10 -2.66 -12.74 -17.41
CA ILE A 10 -2.74 -14.04 -18.10
C ILE A 10 -3.02 -13.84 -19.60
N GLN A 11 -3.88 -12.90 -19.98
CA GLN A 11 -4.18 -12.59 -21.37
C GLN A 11 -2.95 -12.06 -22.14
N CYS A 12 -2.04 -11.39 -21.43
CA CYS A 12 -0.75 -10.93 -21.96
C CYS A 12 0.37 -11.97 -21.77
N GLU A 13 0.04 -13.25 -21.58
CA GLU A 13 0.99 -14.37 -21.40
C GLU A 13 1.85 -14.30 -20.12
N GLY A 14 1.64 -13.29 -19.28
CA GLY A 14 2.28 -13.20 -17.96
C GLY A 14 1.78 -14.26 -17.00
N ARG A 15 2.60 -14.62 -16.02
CA ARG A 15 2.26 -15.62 -15.00
C ARG A 15 2.00 -14.94 -13.66
N VAL A 16 1.06 -15.47 -12.89
CA VAL A 16 0.74 -15.01 -11.53
C VAL A 16 0.71 -16.19 -10.57
N HIS A 17 1.68 -16.25 -9.66
CA HIS A 17 1.74 -17.23 -8.57
C HIS A 17 2.55 -16.70 -7.40
N CYS A 18 2.40 -17.35 -6.23
CA CYS A 18 3.21 -17.09 -5.04
C CYS A 18 4.53 -17.86 -5.12
N LEU A 19 5.48 -17.49 -4.27
CA LEU A 19 6.61 -18.35 -3.92
C LEU A 19 6.18 -19.35 -2.84
N ASP A 20 6.83 -20.51 -2.79
CA ASP A 20 6.50 -21.57 -1.83
C ASP A 20 6.78 -21.13 -0.37
N ASP A 21 7.80 -20.29 -0.16
CA ASP A 21 8.19 -19.75 1.15
C ASP A 21 7.43 -18.47 1.53
N GLU A 22 6.64 -17.91 0.62
CA GLU A 22 5.84 -16.69 0.84
C GLU A 22 4.38 -16.89 0.36
N PRO A 23 3.64 -17.85 0.95
CA PRO A 23 2.28 -18.14 0.54
C PRO A 23 1.36 -16.92 0.76
N GLY A 24 0.60 -16.56 -0.28
CA GLY A 24 -0.35 -15.45 -0.27
C GLY A 24 0.15 -14.20 -0.99
N VAL A 25 1.47 -14.03 -1.16
CA VAL A 25 2.05 -12.92 -1.92
C VAL A 25 2.11 -13.29 -3.40
N HIS A 26 1.09 -12.86 -4.14
CA HIS A 26 1.01 -13.11 -5.57
C HIS A 26 1.96 -12.19 -6.32
N ARG A 27 2.79 -12.77 -7.18
CA ARG A 27 3.80 -12.07 -7.95
C ARG A 27 3.58 -12.27 -9.45
N VAL A 28 4.00 -11.28 -10.23
CA VAL A 28 3.99 -11.28 -11.69
C VAL A 28 5.35 -11.73 -12.21
N TRP A 29 5.32 -12.69 -13.12
CA TRP A 29 6.49 -13.32 -13.72
C TRP A 29 6.38 -13.30 -15.24
N VAL A 30 7.52 -13.20 -15.93
CA VAL A 30 7.56 -13.35 -17.38
C VAL A 30 7.28 -14.82 -17.77
N PRO A 31 6.87 -15.10 -19.02
CA PRO A 31 6.39 -16.43 -19.41
C PRO A 31 7.44 -17.54 -19.22
N HIS A 32 8.70 -17.26 -19.57
CA HIS A 32 9.76 -18.27 -19.69
C HIS A 32 10.76 -18.30 -18.54
N ARG A 33 10.57 -17.47 -17.52
CA ARG A 33 11.53 -17.35 -16.40
C ARG A 33 10.82 -16.91 -15.14
N ASP A 34 11.24 -17.45 -14.00
CA ASP A 34 10.85 -16.97 -12.66
C ASP A 34 11.59 -15.67 -12.32
N ALA A 35 11.33 -14.64 -13.12
CA ALA A 35 11.75 -13.27 -12.90
C ALA A 35 10.72 -12.31 -13.55
N PRO A 36 10.60 -11.06 -13.09
CA PRO A 36 11.26 -10.48 -11.91
C PRO A 36 10.60 -10.89 -10.59
N GLY A 37 9.35 -11.38 -10.61
CA GLY A 37 8.60 -11.67 -9.38
C GLY A 37 8.02 -10.42 -8.72
N LEU A 38 7.43 -9.52 -9.53
CA LEU A 38 6.89 -8.23 -9.06
C LEU A 38 5.60 -8.45 -8.27
N ALA A 39 5.51 -7.96 -7.03
CA ALA A 39 4.34 -8.14 -6.16
C ALA A 39 3.15 -7.21 -6.49
N MET A 40 3.22 -6.47 -7.59
CA MET A 40 2.21 -5.50 -8.03
C MET A 40 1.83 -5.75 -9.49
N SER A 41 0.55 -5.53 -9.83
CA SER A 41 0.03 -5.61 -11.20
C SER A 41 0.02 -4.26 -11.93
N ARG A 42 0.29 -3.17 -11.19
CA ARG A 42 0.40 -1.81 -11.72
C ARG A 42 1.59 -1.12 -11.06
N ALA A 43 2.45 -0.51 -11.87
CA ALA A 43 3.66 0.17 -11.40
C ALA A 43 4.16 1.16 -12.46
N PHE A 44 4.93 2.17 -12.07
CA PHE A 44 5.79 2.89 -13.03
C PHE A 44 7.11 2.13 -13.21
N GLY A 45 7.76 2.24 -14.36
CA GLY A 45 9.00 1.49 -14.62
C GLY A 45 8.70 0.02 -14.96
N ASP A 46 9.44 -0.92 -14.37
CA ASP A 46 9.26 -2.39 -14.55
C ASP A 46 9.06 -2.84 -16.01
N TYR A 47 9.85 -2.27 -16.92
CA TYR A 47 9.67 -2.43 -18.37
C TYR A 47 9.64 -3.89 -18.83
N CYS A 48 10.38 -4.78 -18.17
CA CYS A 48 10.44 -6.20 -18.51
C CYS A 48 9.11 -6.94 -18.31
N VAL A 49 8.13 -6.38 -17.59
CA VAL A 49 6.81 -6.97 -17.35
C VAL A 49 5.65 -6.18 -17.96
N LYS A 50 5.94 -5.10 -18.68
CA LYS A 50 4.91 -4.27 -19.32
C LYS A 50 4.16 -4.98 -20.42
N ASP A 51 4.89 -5.71 -21.26
CA ASP A 51 4.29 -6.52 -22.33
C ASP A 51 3.54 -7.75 -21.78
N TYR A 52 3.70 -8.05 -20.48
CA TYR A 52 3.07 -9.17 -19.79
C TYR A 52 1.96 -8.73 -18.82
N GLY A 53 1.32 -7.60 -19.13
CA GLY A 53 0.07 -7.15 -18.50
C GLY A 53 0.24 -6.26 -17.25
N VAL A 54 1.48 -5.93 -16.86
CA VAL A 54 1.70 -4.86 -15.87
C VAL A 54 1.48 -3.52 -16.54
N ILE A 55 0.64 -2.66 -15.96
CA ILE A 55 0.30 -1.35 -16.56
C ILE A 55 0.73 -0.21 -15.65
N SER A 56 0.86 0.99 -16.22
CA SER A 56 1.12 2.21 -15.44
C SER A 56 -0.15 3.04 -15.22
N ALA A 57 -1.27 2.65 -15.83
CA ALA A 57 -2.53 3.37 -15.70
C ALA A 57 -3.09 3.21 -14.28
N PRO A 58 -3.33 4.32 -13.55
CA PRO A 58 -3.86 4.26 -12.21
C PRO A 58 -5.34 3.89 -12.20
N GLU A 59 -5.83 3.45 -11.04
CA GLU A 59 -7.26 3.53 -10.75
C GLU A 59 -7.56 4.95 -10.24
N VAL A 60 -8.57 5.60 -10.84
CA VAL A 60 -8.94 6.97 -10.50
C VAL A 60 -10.31 6.97 -9.87
N THR A 61 -10.40 7.48 -8.64
CA THR A 61 -11.66 7.72 -7.95
C THR A 61 -11.79 9.19 -7.58
N GLN A 62 -13.02 9.67 -7.51
CA GLN A 62 -13.33 11.05 -7.13
C GLN A 62 -14.37 11.05 -6.02
N ARG A 63 -14.14 11.85 -4.98
CA ARG A 63 -15.07 12.05 -3.87
C ARG A 63 -15.18 13.53 -3.57
N ARG A 64 -16.41 13.98 -3.28
CA ARG A 64 -16.65 15.33 -2.78
C ARG A 64 -16.37 15.38 -1.27
N ILE A 65 -15.43 16.24 -0.88
CA ILE A 65 -15.13 16.50 0.53
C ILE A 65 -16.31 17.23 1.18
N THR A 66 -16.64 16.81 2.39
CA THR A 66 -17.67 17.39 3.24
C THR A 66 -17.08 17.80 4.57
N ALA A 67 -17.82 18.56 5.38
CA ALA A 67 -17.41 18.92 6.74
C ALA A 67 -17.20 17.71 7.69
N ARG A 68 -17.64 16.50 7.29
CA ARG A 68 -17.44 15.27 8.06
C ARG A 68 -16.07 14.64 7.81
N ASP A 69 -15.43 14.94 6.68
CA ASP A 69 -14.16 14.34 6.30
C ASP A 69 -13.00 15.11 6.96
N GLN A 70 -12.42 14.55 8.03
CA GLN A 70 -11.44 15.29 8.85
C GLN A 70 -10.03 15.33 8.23
N PHE A 71 -9.55 14.19 7.74
CA PHE A 71 -8.22 14.03 7.19
C PHE A 71 -8.14 12.85 6.22
N VAL A 72 -7.09 12.82 5.41
CA VAL A 72 -6.70 11.72 4.54
C VAL A 72 -5.33 11.20 4.97
N ILE A 73 -5.20 9.88 5.06
CA ILE A 73 -3.92 9.20 5.30
C ILE A 73 -3.50 8.54 3.98
N LEU A 74 -2.31 8.91 3.49
CA LEU A 74 -1.63 8.21 2.41
C LEU A 74 -0.40 7.56 3.02
N ALA A 75 -0.16 6.27 2.79
CA ALA A 75 1.01 5.57 3.30
C ALA A 75 1.42 4.39 2.42
N THR A 76 2.66 3.95 2.57
CA THR A 76 3.19 2.74 1.93
C THR A 76 2.69 1.46 2.61
N ASP A 77 2.86 0.31 1.96
CA ASP A 77 2.62 -1.02 2.51
C ASP A 77 3.38 -1.27 3.81
N GLY A 78 4.59 -0.73 3.96
CA GLY A 78 5.31 -0.72 5.24
C GLY A 78 4.49 -0.21 6.43
N VAL A 79 3.47 0.64 6.22
CA VAL A 79 2.50 1.01 7.26
C VAL A 79 1.32 0.04 7.30
N TRP A 80 0.68 -0.19 6.16
CA TRP A 80 -0.59 -0.94 6.07
C TRP A 80 -0.47 -2.43 6.36
N ASP A 81 0.71 -3.02 6.20
CA ASP A 81 0.97 -4.43 6.50
C ASP A 81 0.93 -4.75 8.00
N VAL A 82 1.04 -3.72 8.85
CA VAL A 82 1.13 -3.87 10.31
C VAL A 82 0.21 -2.96 11.12
N VAL A 83 -0.43 -1.97 10.48
CA VAL A 83 -1.40 -1.06 11.08
C VAL A 83 -2.72 -1.14 10.30
N SER A 84 -3.82 -1.46 10.96
CA SER A 84 -5.15 -1.45 10.32
C SER A 84 -5.63 -0.03 10.02
N ASN A 85 -6.64 0.10 9.16
CA ASN A 85 -7.26 1.40 8.85
C ASN A 85 -7.78 2.09 10.13
N GLU A 86 -8.42 1.34 11.01
CA GLU A 86 -8.97 1.84 12.28
C GLU A 86 -7.86 2.26 13.25
N GLU A 87 -6.80 1.45 13.39
CA GLU A 87 -5.62 1.79 14.19
C GLU A 87 -4.97 3.09 13.68
N ALA A 88 -4.79 3.22 12.36
CA ALA A 88 -4.20 4.41 11.75
C ALA A 88 -5.02 5.68 11.98
N VAL A 89 -6.35 5.59 11.79
CA VAL A 89 -7.28 6.69 12.07
C VAL A 89 -7.22 7.09 13.55
N GLN A 90 -7.21 6.12 14.47
CA GLN A 90 -7.10 6.39 15.90
C GLN A 90 -5.78 7.08 16.26
N ILE A 91 -4.65 6.62 15.73
CA ILE A 91 -3.33 7.22 15.98
C ILE A 91 -3.30 8.67 15.49
N VAL A 92 -3.75 8.92 14.26
CA VAL A 92 -3.76 10.26 13.67
C VAL A 92 -4.72 11.19 14.40
N ALA A 93 -5.94 10.73 14.72
CA ALA A 93 -6.94 11.52 15.44
C ALA A 93 -6.53 11.83 16.89
N ALA A 94 -5.80 10.92 17.56
CA ALA A 94 -5.33 11.11 18.93
C ALA A 94 -4.05 11.94 19.03
N THR A 95 -3.38 12.25 17.90
CA THR A 95 -2.15 13.05 17.92
C THR A 95 -2.50 14.55 18.02
N PRO A 96 -2.17 15.25 19.12
CA PRO A 96 -2.60 16.64 19.32
C PRO A 96 -1.99 17.61 18.30
N ASP A 97 -0.72 17.37 17.97
CA ASP A 97 0.03 18.15 17.01
C ASP A 97 -0.10 17.52 15.62
N ARG A 98 -0.93 18.13 14.77
CA ARG A 98 -1.21 17.66 13.41
C ARG A 98 0.04 17.50 12.56
N GLU A 99 1.06 18.34 12.76
CA GLU A 99 2.32 18.27 12.01
C GLU A 99 3.12 17.02 12.39
N LYS A 100 2.89 16.47 13.59
CA LYS A 100 3.54 15.24 14.07
C LYS A 100 2.75 13.98 13.79
N ALA A 101 1.51 14.07 13.28
CA ALA A 101 0.63 12.90 13.11
C ALA A 101 1.24 11.82 12.19
N ALA A 102 1.81 12.22 11.05
CA ALA A 102 2.46 11.29 10.13
C ALA A 102 3.67 10.60 10.78
N ASN A 103 4.52 11.36 11.49
CA ASN A 103 5.66 10.82 12.22
C ASN A 103 5.22 9.82 13.31
N HIS A 104 4.16 10.14 14.04
CA HIS A 104 3.65 9.25 15.08
C HIS A 104 3.07 7.95 14.50
N LEU A 105 2.36 8.03 13.37
CA LEU A 105 1.88 6.88 12.63
C LEU A 105 3.04 5.97 12.17
N VAL A 106 4.08 6.54 11.56
CA VAL A 106 5.28 5.80 11.13
C VAL A 106 5.97 5.14 12.33
N GLN A 107 6.13 5.84 13.45
CA GLN A 107 6.72 5.25 14.65
C GLN A 107 5.89 4.09 15.21
N CYS A 108 4.57 4.19 15.19
CA CYS A 108 3.69 3.09 15.56
C CYS A 108 3.84 1.89 14.61
N ALA A 109 3.91 2.12 13.30
CA ALA A 109 4.14 1.06 12.31
C ALA A 109 5.49 0.35 12.55
N VAL A 110 6.59 1.09 12.71
CA VAL A 110 7.92 0.53 13.02
C VAL A 110 7.90 -0.31 14.30
N ARG A 111 7.19 0.13 15.35
CA ARG A 111 7.00 -0.66 16.58
C ARG A 111 6.13 -1.89 16.33
N ALA A 112 5.12 -1.78 15.47
CA ALA A 112 4.23 -2.90 15.13
C ALA A 112 4.97 -3.98 14.34
N TRP A 113 5.86 -3.65 13.39
CA TRP A 113 6.74 -4.61 12.72
C TRP A 113 7.52 -5.46 13.72
N ARG A 114 8.20 -4.81 14.69
CA ARG A 114 9.00 -5.51 15.71
C ARG A 114 8.18 -6.47 16.60
N ARG A 115 6.87 -6.24 16.74
CA ARG A 115 5.97 -7.06 17.57
C ARG A 115 5.22 -8.13 16.77
N LYS A 116 4.59 -7.73 15.66
CA LYS A 116 3.69 -8.55 14.84
C LYS A 116 4.47 -9.41 13.83
N ARG A 117 5.63 -8.96 13.35
CA ARG A 117 6.46 -9.63 12.33
C ARG A 117 7.87 -9.92 12.85
N ARG A 118 7.97 -10.65 13.97
CA ARG A 118 9.26 -10.97 14.59
C ARG A 118 10.13 -11.79 13.64
N GLY A 119 11.40 -11.40 13.47
CA GLY A 119 12.34 -12.08 12.56
C GLY A 119 12.39 -11.51 11.14
N TYR A 120 11.45 -10.64 10.77
CA TYR A 120 11.51 -9.88 9.53
C TYR A 120 12.19 -8.53 9.74
N ALA A 121 12.88 -8.04 8.72
CA ALA A 121 13.34 -6.66 8.70
C ALA A 121 12.13 -5.71 8.72
N VAL A 122 12.30 -4.53 9.31
CA VAL A 122 11.30 -3.48 9.24
C VAL A 122 11.35 -2.88 7.85
N ASP A 123 10.20 -2.81 7.19
CA ASP A 123 10.08 -2.21 5.86
C ASP A 123 10.13 -0.67 5.89
N ASP A 124 10.32 -0.04 4.74
CA ASP A 124 10.30 1.40 4.59
C ASP A 124 8.88 1.95 4.84
N CYS A 125 8.71 2.59 5.99
CA CYS A 125 7.45 3.15 6.43
C CYS A 125 7.37 4.65 6.07
N SER A 126 6.53 5.02 5.11
CA SER A 126 6.25 6.42 4.75
C SER A 126 4.77 6.74 4.88
N ALA A 127 4.44 7.93 5.40
CA ALA A 127 3.06 8.40 5.52
C ALA A 127 2.93 9.91 5.31
N ILE A 128 1.79 10.33 4.78
CA ILE A 128 1.32 11.71 4.68
C ILE A 128 -0.06 11.79 5.34
N CYS A 129 -0.24 12.75 6.26
CA CYS A 129 -1.52 13.04 6.89
C CYS A 129 -1.99 14.43 6.44
N LEU A 130 -3.01 14.48 5.57
CA LEU A 130 -3.60 15.71 5.06
C LEU A 130 -4.86 16.05 5.86
N PHE A 131 -4.81 17.11 6.67
CA PHE A 131 -5.99 17.61 7.38
C PHE A 131 -6.79 18.56 6.48
N LEU A 132 -8.07 18.27 6.29
CA LEU A 132 -8.91 18.94 5.28
C LEU A 132 -9.55 20.24 5.76
N HIS A 133 -9.54 20.48 7.07
CA HIS A 133 -10.15 21.64 7.70
C HIS A 133 -9.12 22.34 8.59
N HIS A 134 -8.93 23.64 8.36
CA HIS A 134 -8.18 24.50 9.27
C HIS A 134 -9.09 24.85 10.46
N SER A 135 -8.67 24.46 11.66
CA SER A 135 -9.38 24.53 12.94
C SER A 135 -10.42 23.42 13.19
N PRO A 136 -10.55 22.90 14.43
CA PRO A 136 -11.67 22.04 14.79
C PRO A 136 -12.98 22.83 14.65
N PRO A 137 -14.11 22.19 14.28
CA PRO A 137 -15.40 22.86 14.34
C PRO A 137 -15.62 23.36 15.78
N SER A 138 -15.93 24.65 15.89
CA SER A 138 -16.33 25.34 17.12
C SER A 138 -17.59 24.73 17.72
#